data_AF-A0A3D8I118-F1
#
_entry.id   AF-A0A3D8I118-F1
#
_cell.length_a   1.000
_cell.length_b   1.000
_cell.length_c   1.000
_cell.angle_alpha   90.00
_cell.angle_beta   90.00
_cell.angle_gamma   90.00
#
_symmetry.space_group_name_H-M   'P 1'
#
loop_
_entity.id
_entity.type
_entity.pdbx_description
1 polymer ?
#
loop_
_entity_poly.entity_id
_entity_poly.type
_entity_poly.pdbx_seq_one_letter_code
_entity_poly.pdbx_strand_id
1 'polypeptide(L)' 'MKCIKYQPREHARQYIQTYSQFPIPLPPLSVQEEIVQILDKFDTLVNDLTQGPRRDKFTKKQYEYYREQLLSFRELEHI' A
#
# COMPACT_ATOMS: atom_id res chain seq x y z
N MET A 1 14.87 11.16 -11.64
CA MET A 1 14.10 10.47 -12.69
C MET A 1 13.45 11.51 -13.60
N LYS A 2 13.46 11.32 -14.92
CA LYS A 2 12.74 12.21 -15.85
C LYS A 2 11.26 11.81 -15.85
N CYS A 3 10.42 12.59 -15.17
CA CYS A 3 8.98 12.36 -15.18
C CYS A 3 8.40 12.72 -16.56
N ILE A 4 7.44 11.92 -17.04
CA ILE A 4 6.69 12.24 -18.26
C ILE A 4 5.87 13.51 -17.96
N LYS A 5 6.14 14.59 -18.70
CA LYS A 5 5.40 15.85 -18.57
C LYS A 5 4.06 15.73 -19.30
N TYR A 6 3.12 15.00 -18.71
CA TYR A 6 1.76 14.90 -19.21
C TYR A 6 0.81 15.58 -18.22
N GLN A 7 0.03 16.52 -18.73
CA GLN A 7 -1.08 17.12 -17.99
C GLN A 7 -2.37 16.83 -18.76
N PRO A 8 -3.27 15.99 -18.23
CA PRO A 8 -4.57 15.78 -18.85
C PRO A 8 -5.37 17.09 -18.80
N ARG A 9 -5.97 17.47 -19.92
CA ARG A 9 -7.04 18.48 -19.92
C ARG A 9 -8.35 17.82 -19.43
N GLU A 10 -9.22 18.63 -18.81
CA GLU A 10 -10.43 18.23 -18.07
C GLU A 10 -11.05 16.88 -18.45
N HIS A 11 -11.35 16.05 -17.44
CA HIS A 11 -12.20 14.84 -17.40
C HIS A 11 -12.50 14.07 -18.71
N ALA A 12 -11.61 14.10 -19.70
CA ALA A 12 -11.81 13.47 -20.99
C ALA A 12 -11.30 12.03 -20.93
N ARG A 13 -12.01 11.14 -21.62
CA ARG A 13 -11.50 9.79 -21.89
C ARG A 13 -10.18 9.90 -22.66
N GLN A 14 -9.13 9.33 -22.11
CA GLN A 14 -7.82 9.33 -22.72
C GLN A 14 -7.65 8.03 -23.51
N TYR A 15 -7.58 8.16 -24.83
CA TYR A 15 -7.44 7.01 -25.72
C TYR A 15 -5.99 6.51 -25.74
N ILE A 16 -5.81 5.21 -26.01
CA ILE A 16 -4.48 4.56 -26.09
C ILE A 16 -3.57 5.26 -27.10
N GLN A 17 -4.14 5.76 -28.21
CA GLN A 17 -3.42 6.54 -29.23
C GLN A 17 -2.73 7.79 -28.67
N THR A 18 -3.26 8.38 -27.59
CA THR A 18 -2.68 9.54 -26.92
C THR A 18 -1.44 9.14 -26.12
N TYR A 19 -1.45 7.97 -25.48
CA TYR A 19 -0.35 7.49 -24.63
C TYR A 19 0.81 6.87 -25.41
N SER A 20 0.54 6.26 -26.57
CA SER A 20 1.57 5.60 -27.38
C SER A 20 2.66 6.55 -27.88
N GLN A 21 2.40 7.85 -27.89
CA GLN A 21 3.34 8.89 -28.32
C GLN A 21 4.26 9.39 -27.20
N PHE A 22 4.08 8.95 -25.95
CA PHE A 22 4.92 9.43 -24.86
C PHE A 22 6.32 8.82 -24.92
N PRO A 23 7.38 9.65 -24.95
CA PRO A 23 8.74 9.16 -24.90
C PRO A 23 9.05 8.62 -23.50
N ILE A 24 9.23 7.30 -23.39
CA ILE A 24 9.62 6.64 -22.14
C ILE A 24 11.14 6.47 -22.14
N PRO A 25 11.85 6.94 -21.09
CA PRO A 25 13.28 6.68 -20.98
C PRO A 25 13.51 5.18 -20.71
N LEU A 26 14.20 4.51 -21.63
CA LEU A 26 14.55 3.09 -21.52
C LEU A 26 16.05 2.94 -21.18
N PRO A 27 16.42 2.59 -19.94
CA PRO A 27 17.81 2.36 -19.57
C PRO A 27 18.31 1.00 -20.08
N PRO A 28 19.62 0.68 -19.97
CA PRO A 28 20.15 -0.66 -20.30
C PRO A 28 19.50 -1.78 -19.47
N LEU A 29 19.45 -3.00 -20.00
CA LEU A 29 18.75 -4.14 -19.37
C LEU A 29 19.22 -4.43 -17.93
N SER A 30 20.53 -4.39 -17.66
CA SER A 30 21.06 -4.61 -16.31
C SER A 30 20.48 -3.64 -15.28
N VAL A 31 20.34 -2.36 -15.66
CA VAL A 31 19.77 -1.33 -14.80
C VAL A 31 18.26 -1.52 -14.64
N GLN A 32 17.57 -1.99 -15.68
CA GLN A 32 16.14 -2.33 -15.58
C GLN A 32 15.91 -3.44 -14.56
N GLU A 33 16.72 -4.50 -14.59
CA GLU A 33 16.62 -5.62 -13.64
C GLU A 33 16.84 -5.16 -12.20
N GLU A 34 17.86 -4.32 -11.94
CA GLU A 34 18.10 -3.75 -10.62
C GLU A 34 16.92 -2.90 -10.14
N ILE A 35 16.36 -2.05 -11.01
CA ILE A 35 15.20 -1.23 -10.68
C ILE A 35 13.99 -2.11 -10.33
N VAL A 36 13.71 -3.14 -11.13
CA VAL A 36 12.58 -4.06 -10.88
C VAL A 36 12.78 -4.80 -9.56
N GLN A 37 13.97 -5.34 -9.29
CA GLN A 37 14.25 -6.02 -8.02
C GLN A 37 14.03 -5.13 -6.80
N ILE A 38 14.37 -3.85 -6.89
CA ILE A 38 14.14 -2.89 -5.80
C ILE A 38 12.63 -2.61 -5.66
N LEU A 39 11.94 -2.35 -6.76
CA LEU A 39 10.50 -2.06 -6.74
C LEU A 39 9.67 -3.25 -6.26
N ASP A 40 10.02 -4.49 -6.64
CA ASP A 40 9.36 -5.70 -6.18
C ASP A 40 9.51 -5.90 -4.67
N LYS A 41 10.70 -5.60 -4.11
CA LYS A 41 10.92 -5.63 -2.65
C LYS A 41 10.06 -4.59 -1.92
N PHE A 42 9.95 -3.38 -2.48
CA PHE A 42 9.08 -2.34 -1.91
C PHE A 42 7.61 -2.71 -2.03
N ASP A 43 7.17 -3.25 -3.16
CA ASP A 43 5.79 -3.69 -3.37
C ASP A 43 5.44 -4.83 -2.41
N THR A 44 6.32 -5.81 -2.25
CA THR A 44 6.13 -6.90 -1.27
C THR A 44 6.04 -6.35 0.14
N LEU A 45 6.94 -5.44 0.55
CA LEU A 45 6.89 -4.84 1.88
C LEU A 45 5.59 -4.05 2.10
N VAL A 46 5.19 -3.22 1.14
CA VAL A 46 3.99 -2.40 1.26
C VAL A 46 2.75 -3.28 1.20
N ASN A 47 2.64 -4.21 0.25
CA ASN A 47 1.49 -5.09 0.13
C ASN A 47 1.42 -6.14 1.25
N ASP A 48 2.50 -6.64 1.81
CA ASP A 48 2.44 -7.49 3.00
C ASP A 48 1.96 -6.71 4.24
N LEU A 49 2.36 -5.43 4.35
CA LEU A 49 1.90 -4.54 5.43
C LEU A 49 0.47 -4.02 5.21
N THR A 50 0.04 -3.85 3.95
CA THR A 50 -1.22 -3.19 3.53
C THR A 50 -2.31 -4.18 3.12
N GLN A 51 -1.99 -5.39 2.63
CA GLN A 51 -2.89 -6.55 2.52
C GLN A 51 -3.14 -7.17 3.90
N GLY A 52 -3.52 -6.32 4.84
CA GLY A 52 -3.78 -6.69 6.21
C GLY A 52 -5.26 -6.73 6.58
N PRO A 53 -6.19 -7.44 5.89
CA PRO A 53 -7.38 -7.89 6.60
C PRO A 53 -6.98 -8.78 7.79
N ARG A 54 -5.73 -9.31 7.83
CA ARG A 54 -5.11 -9.92 9.02
C ARG A 54 -4.66 -8.92 10.09
N ARG A 55 -4.05 -7.77 9.72
CA ARG A 55 -3.62 -6.74 10.68
C ARG A 55 -4.83 -6.11 11.37
N ASP A 56 -5.83 -5.69 10.62
CA ASP A 56 -7.06 -5.13 11.21
C ASP A 56 -7.78 -6.13 12.12
N LYS A 57 -7.85 -7.41 11.71
CA LYS A 57 -8.44 -8.46 12.56
C LYS A 57 -7.63 -8.71 13.83
N PHE A 58 -6.30 -8.70 13.74
CA PHE A 58 -5.43 -8.90 14.90
C PHE A 58 -5.51 -7.70 15.84
N THR A 59 -5.43 -6.47 15.32
CA THR A 59 -5.57 -5.24 16.10
C THR A 59 -6.94 -5.14 16.78
N LYS A 60 -8.03 -5.49 16.07
CA LYS A 60 -9.38 -5.53 16.66
C LYS A 60 -9.48 -6.57 17.77
N LYS A 61 -8.98 -7.79 17.54
CA LYS A 61 -8.94 -8.84 18.58
C LYS A 61 -8.11 -8.44 19.80
N GLN A 62 -6.95 -7.82 19.59
CA GLN A 62 -6.11 -7.35 20.68
C GLN A 62 -6.82 -6.26 21.49
N TYR A 63 -7.47 -5.31 20.80
CA TYR A 63 -8.27 -4.27 21.42
C TYR A 63 -9.45 -4.85 22.21
N GLU A 64 -10.20 -5.79 21.63
CA GLU A 64 -11.32 -6.47 22.29
C GLU A 64 -10.87 -7.21 23.56
N TYR A 65 -9.78 -7.99 23.49
CA TYR A 65 -9.23 -8.70 24.65
C TYR A 65 -8.86 -7.77 25.81
N TYR A 66 -8.11 -6.70 25.52
CA TYR A 66 -7.71 -5.77 26.57
C TYR A 66 -8.88 -4.89 27.05
N ARG A 67 -9.83 -4.55 26.16
CA ARG A 67 -11.07 -3.87 26.55
C ARG A 67 -11.89 -4.72 27.53
N GLU A 68 -12.07 -5.99 27.23
CA GLU A 68 -12.78 -6.93 28.12
C GLU A 68 -12.04 -7.12 29.43
N GLN A 69 -10.70 -7.21 29.44
CA GLN A 69 -9.95 -7.29 30.69
C GLN A 69 -10.01 -6.01 31.54
N LEU A 70 -9.95 -4.83 30.92
CA LEU A 70 -10.00 -3.56 31.64
C LEU A 70 -11.42 -3.23 32.14
N LEU A 71 -12.45 -3.67 31.42
CA LEU A 71 -13.86 -3.49 31.80
C LEU A 71 -14.41 -4.66 32.63
N SER A 72 -13.68 -5.77 32.70
CA SER A 72 -13.84 -6.80 33.73
C SER A 72 -13.27 -6.26 35.03
N PHE A 73 -13.99 -5.31 35.62
CA PHE A 73 -13.89 -5.14 37.05
C PHE A 73 -14.40 -6.45 37.62
N ARG A 74 -13.48 -7.32 38.10
CA ARG A 74 -13.85 -8.24 39.17
C ARG A 74 -14.62 -7.38 40.15
N GLU A 75 -15.89 -7.71 40.35
CA GLU A 75 -16.71 -7.19 41.42
C GLU A 75 -15.81 -7.23 42.64
N LEU A 76 -15.21 -6.07 42.98
CA LEU A 76 -14.44 -5.94 44.19
C LEU A 76 -15.51 -6.12 45.24
N GLU A 77 -15.43 -7.33 45.79
CA GLU A 77 -16.27 -7.94 46.77
C GLU A 77 -16.97 -6.88 47.62
N HIS A 78 -18.28 -7.04 47.73
CA HIS A 78 -19.01 -6.77 48.95
C HIS A 78 -18.11 -7.03 50.19
N ILE A 79 -17.44 -5.97 50.69
CA ILE A 79 -16.80 -5.91 52.01
C ILE A 79 -17.13 -4.55 52.60
#